data_AF-A0A1S1SKC5-F1
#
_entry.id   AF-A0A1S1SKC5-F1
#
_cell.length_a   1.000
_cell.length_b   1.000
_cell.length_c   1.000
_cell.angle_alpha   90.00
_cell.angle_beta   90.00
_cell.angle_gamma   90.00
#
_symmetry.space_group_name_H-M   'P 1'
#
loop_
_entity.id
_entity.type
_entity.pdbx_description
1 polymer ?
#
loop_
_entity_poly.entity_id
_entity_poly.type
_entity_poly.pdbx_seq_one_letter_code
_entity_poly.pdbx_strand_id
1 'polypeptide(L)'
;MRTGAEFIDMNLSDQRHAMALLDAMRTERKISLSGLRSYSEVAPNSFIKWRDGSRSPSLSSFIRLAESFGFEILMVRRASGSGEERYELRDQSGALNVLESERCARRMSFGEMEAKSGISTTAFYAWRSCERSPLLCNAVAIAETFGFRIIMRRKVAAPDSTLSEQ
;
A
#
# COMPACT_ATOMS: atom_id res chain seq x y z
N MET A 1 -1.65 -7.38 -32.05
CA MET A 1 -2.50 -6.64 -31.09
C MET A 1 -2.18 -7.13 -29.69
N ARG A 2 -1.40 -6.38 -28.91
CA ARG A 2 -1.17 -6.70 -27.49
C ARG A 2 -2.45 -6.32 -26.75
N THR A 3 -3.18 -7.33 -26.30
CA THR A 3 -4.32 -7.24 -25.39
C THR A 3 -3.98 -6.31 -24.25
N GLY A 4 -4.86 -5.33 -23.97
CA GLY A 4 -4.70 -4.40 -22.87
C GLY A 4 -4.42 -5.18 -21.59
N ALA A 5 -3.25 -4.97 -21.00
CA ALA A 5 -2.95 -5.52 -19.69
C ALA A 5 -3.98 -4.94 -18.74
N GLU A 6 -4.94 -5.76 -18.34
CA GLU A 6 -5.95 -5.40 -17.36
C GLU A 6 -5.21 -5.05 -16.07
N PHE A 7 -5.20 -3.77 -15.72
CA PHE A 7 -4.57 -3.31 -14.49
C PHE A 7 -5.40 -3.86 -13.34
N ILE A 8 -4.83 -4.83 -12.61
CA ILE A 8 -5.43 -5.33 -11.39
C ILE A 8 -5.15 -4.30 -10.28
N ASP A 9 -6.07 -3.37 -10.10
CA ASP A 9 -6.09 -2.43 -8.99
C ASP A 9 -6.98 -2.99 -7.88
N MET A 10 -6.41 -3.36 -6.73
CA MET A 10 -7.17 -3.86 -5.59
C MET A 10 -7.19 -2.84 -4.47
N ASN A 11 -8.40 -2.46 -4.03
CA ASN A 11 -8.57 -1.64 -2.83
C ASN A 11 -8.14 -2.42 -1.58
N LEU A 12 -7.31 -1.80 -0.74
CA LEU A 12 -6.74 -2.37 0.47
C LEU A 12 -7.54 -2.08 1.75
N SER A 13 -8.75 -1.50 1.63
CA SER A 13 -9.73 -1.43 2.72
C SER A 13 -10.07 -2.81 3.31
N ASP A 14 -10.06 -3.85 2.48
CA ASP A 14 -10.02 -5.24 2.93
C ASP A 14 -8.74 -5.92 2.42
N GLN A 15 -7.74 -6.00 3.31
CA GLN A 15 -6.44 -6.61 2.99
C GLN A 15 -6.53 -8.10 2.62
N ARG A 16 -7.63 -8.81 2.94
CA ARG A 16 -7.72 -10.26 2.75
C ARG A 16 -7.66 -10.65 1.28
N HIS A 17 -8.30 -9.88 0.40
CA HIS A 17 -8.24 -10.12 -1.05
C HIS A 17 -6.83 -9.96 -1.60
N ALA A 18 -6.13 -8.91 -1.18
CA ALA A 18 -4.74 -8.70 -1.58
C ALA A 18 -3.83 -9.82 -1.04
N MET A 19 -4.01 -10.25 0.20
CA MET A 19 -3.27 -11.38 0.77
C MET A 19 -3.56 -12.71 0.06
N ALA A 20 -4.81 -12.95 -0.34
CA ALA A 20 -5.18 -14.14 -1.10
C ALA A 20 -4.49 -14.15 -2.48
N LEU A 21 -4.43 -13.01 -3.16
CA LEU A 21 -3.68 -12.90 -4.42
C LEU A 21 -2.18 -13.16 -4.20
N LEU A 22 -1.57 -12.55 -3.18
CA LEU A 22 -0.16 -12.77 -2.87
C LEU A 22 0.14 -14.24 -2.53
N ASP A 23 -0.79 -14.95 -1.87
CA ASP A 23 -0.67 -16.38 -1.59
C ASP A 23 -0.80 -17.24 -2.86
N ALA A 24 -1.70 -16.87 -3.78
CA ALA A 24 -1.81 -17.50 -5.09
C ALA A 24 -0.51 -17.31 -5.90
N MET A 25 0.02 -16.10 -5.95
CA MET A 25 1.30 -15.77 -6.61
C MET A 25 2.48 -16.53 -6.00
N ARG A 26 2.54 -16.62 -4.67
CA ARG A 26 3.52 -17.44 -3.95
C ARG A 26 3.45 -18.91 -4.40
N THR A 27 2.23 -19.44 -4.49
CA THR A 27 1.98 -20.84 -4.87
C THR A 27 2.34 -21.10 -6.33
N GLU A 28 1.98 -20.19 -7.24
CA GLU A 28 2.34 -20.24 -8.67
C GLU A 28 3.86 -20.25 -8.87
N ARG A 29 4.58 -19.43 -8.11
CA ARG A 29 6.06 -19.38 -8.11
C ARG A 29 6.72 -20.53 -7.35
N LYS A 30 5.94 -21.49 -6.82
CA LYS A 30 6.40 -22.64 -6.04
C LYS A 30 7.24 -22.24 -4.81
N ILE A 31 6.99 -21.06 -4.25
CA ILE A 31 7.68 -20.58 -3.04
C ILE A 31 6.99 -21.22 -1.84
N SER A 32 7.70 -22.04 -1.06
CA SER A 32 7.15 -22.59 0.18
C SER A 32 6.95 -21.50 1.24
N LEU A 33 6.11 -21.76 2.24
CA LEU A 33 5.99 -20.87 3.39
C LEU A 33 7.34 -20.64 4.07
N SER A 34 8.17 -21.68 4.21
CA SER A 34 9.54 -21.55 4.75
C SER A 34 10.46 -20.69 3.87
N GLY A 35 10.31 -20.75 2.54
CA GLY A 35 11.08 -19.95 1.59
C GLY A 35 10.63 -18.50 1.48
N LEU A 36 9.43 -18.16 1.97
CA LEU A 36 8.87 -16.81 1.88
C LEU A 36 9.74 -15.75 2.56
N ARG A 37 10.39 -16.10 3.68
CA ARG A 37 11.27 -15.18 4.40
C ARG A 37 12.48 -14.79 3.57
N SER A 38 13.10 -15.75 2.88
CA SER A 38 14.23 -15.47 1.99
C SER A 38 13.81 -14.65 0.77
N TYR A 39 12.55 -14.75 0.36
CA TYR A 39 12.03 -14.09 -0.83
C TYR A 39 11.55 -12.65 -0.59
N SER A 40 10.95 -12.39 0.58
CA SER A 40 10.21 -11.15 0.86
C SER A 40 10.54 -10.53 2.21
N GLU A 41 11.45 -11.13 2.98
CA GLU A 41 11.76 -10.79 4.38
C GLU A 41 10.60 -10.97 5.37
N VAL A 42 9.42 -11.39 4.91
CA VAL A 42 8.26 -11.62 5.76
C VAL A 42 8.33 -12.99 6.40
N ALA A 43 8.18 -13.02 7.73
CA ALA A 43 8.12 -14.27 8.48
C ALA A 43 6.84 -15.08 8.12
N PRO A 44 6.92 -16.42 8.02
CA PRO A 44 5.78 -17.24 7.62
C PRO A 44 4.56 -17.10 8.56
N ASN A 45 4.83 -17.04 9.88
CA ASN A 45 3.78 -16.85 10.88
C ASN A 45 3.07 -15.49 10.75
N SER A 46 3.80 -14.44 10.36
CA SER A 46 3.21 -13.13 10.11
C SER A 46 2.32 -13.18 8.87
N PHE A 47 2.81 -13.79 7.78
CA PHE A 47 2.03 -13.95 6.55
C PHE A 47 0.72 -14.70 6.78
N ILE A 48 0.74 -15.81 7.54
CA ILE A 48 -0.47 -16.56 7.89
C ILE A 48 -1.47 -15.69 8.66
N LYS A 49 -0.99 -14.96 9.68
CA LYS A 49 -1.82 -14.03 10.48
C LYS A 49 -2.38 -12.83 9.69
N TRP A 50 -1.72 -12.45 8.60
CA TRP A 50 -2.23 -11.39 7.72
C TRP A 50 -3.28 -11.94 6.76
N ARG A 51 -3.05 -13.15 6.23
CA ARG A 51 -3.94 -13.86 5.31
C ARG A 51 -5.27 -14.24 5.97
N ASP A 52 -5.25 -14.71 7.22
CA ASP A 52 -6.46 -15.05 7.97
C ASP A 52 -7.21 -13.81 8.52
N GLY A 53 -6.63 -12.62 8.39
CA GLY A 53 -7.19 -11.37 8.90
C GLY A 53 -7.08 -11.17 10.41
N SER A 54 -6.40 -12.07 11.13
CA SER A 54 -6.18 -11.95 12.58
C SER A 54 -5.25 -10.78 12.96
N ARG A 55 -4.44 -10.29 12.01
CA ARG A 55 -3.54 -9.15 12.20
C ARG A 55 -3.39 -8.31 10.94
N SER A 56 -3.33 -6.98 11.10
CA SER A 56 -2.87 -6.07 10.03
C SER A 56 -1.33 -6.06 9.95
N PRO A 57 -0.73 -6.11 8.75
CA PRO A 57 0.69 -5.84 8.58
C PRO A 57 1.01 -4.37 8.89
N SER A 58 2.29 -4.08 9.18
CA SER A 58 2.79 -2.71 8.99
C SER A 58 2.81 -2.39 7.50
N LEU A 59 2.54 -1.14 7.14
CA LEU A 59 2.56 -0.68 5.76
C LEU A 59 3.90 -1.01 5.09
N SER A 60 5.03 -0.73 5.75
CA SER A 60 6.36 -1.06 5.23
C SER A 60 6.61 -2.55 4.96
N SER A 61 6.04 -3.44 5.79
CA SER A 61 6.21 -4.89 5.59
C SER A 61 5.29 -5.41 4.49
N PHE A 62 4.09 -4.84 4.38
CA PHE A 62 3.17 -5.14 3.29
C PHE A 62 3.71 -4.67 1.93
N ILE A 63 4.29 -3.46 1.87
CA ILE A 63 4.96 -2.95 0.67
C ILE A 63 6.06 -3.90 0.22
N ARG A 64 6.98 -4.30 1.11
CA ARG A 64 8.06 -5.25 0.78
C ARG A 64 7.53 -6.57 0.22
N LEU A 65 6.49 -7.13 0.85
CA LEU A 65 5.84 -8.33 0.37
C LEU A 65 5.27 -8.13 -1.04
N ALA A 66 4.47 -7.09 -1.25
CA ALA A 66 3.83 -6.78 -2.53
C ALA A 66 4.88 -6.57 -3.64
N GLU A 67 5.93 -5.80 -3.35
CA GLU A 67 7.03 -5.53 -4.29
C GLU A 67 7.78 -6.80 -4.70
N SER A 68 8.00 -7.76 -3.78
CA SER A 68 8.62 -9.05 -4.12
C SER A 68 7.80 -9.83 -5.17
N PHE A 69 6.48 -9.59 -5.23
CA PHE A 69 5.60 -10.20 -6.23
C PHE A 69 5.35 -9.32 -7.47
N GLY A 70 5.98 -8.14 -7.56
CA GLY A 70 5.84 -7.24 -8.70
C GLY A 70 4.63 -6.30 -8.60
N PHE A 71 4.19 -5.98 -7.38
CA PHE A 71 3.14 -5.01 -7.11
C PHE A 71 3.70 -3.72 -6.52
N GLU A 72 2.96 -2.64 -6.67
CA GLU A 72 3.17 -1.35 -6.01
C GLU A 72 1.95 -1.00 -5.15
N ILE A 73 2.18 -0.24 -4.08
CA ILE A 73 1.13 0.23 -3.18
C ILE A 73 1.00 1.74 -3.36
N LEU A 74 -0.19 2.18 -3.76
CA LEU A 74 -0.47 3.57 -4.10
C LEU A 74 -1.58 4.12 -3.23
N MET A 75 -1.43 5.38 -2.81
CA MET A 75 -2.54 6.19 -2.31
C MET A 75 -3.11 6.97 -3.50
N VAL A 76 -4.40 6.79 -3.78
CA VAL A 76 -5.04 7.33 -4.98
C VAL A 76 -6.29 8.12 -4.66
N ARG A 77 -6.56 9.15 -5.45
CA ARG A 77 -7.80 9.93 -5.39
C ARG A 77 -8.28 10.28 -6.80
N ARG A 78 -9.59 10.17 -7.02
CA ARG A 78 -10.21 10.71 -8.24
C ARG A 78 -10.16 12.22 -8.17
N ALA A 79 -9.42 12.85 -9.09
CA ALA A 79 -9.48 14.29 -9.25
C ALA A 79 -10.84 14.68 -9.84
N SER A 80 -11.27 15.93 -9.68
CA SER A 80 -12.53 16.46 -10.23
C SER A 80 -12.59 16.50 -11.78
N GLY A 81 -11.61 15.89 -12.48
CA GLY A 81 -11.54 15.74 -13.94
C GLY A 81 -11.28 14.28 -14.34
N SER A 82 -10.76 14.03 -15.55
CA SER A 82 -10.50 12.66 -16.05
C SER A 82 -9.23 12.00 -15.48
N GLY A 83 -8.58 12.64 -14.48
CA GLY A 83 -7.30 12.20 -13.92
C GLY A 83 -7.44 11.53 -12.55
N GLU A 84 -6.50 10.64 -12.23
CA GLU A 84 -6.31 10.07 -10.90
C GLU A 84 -4.98 10.58 -10.33
N GLU A 85 -5.03 11.19 -9.15
CA GLU A 85 -3.83 11.53 -8.39
C GLU A 85 -3.30 10.27 -7.72
N ARG A 86 -2.00 10.01 -7.85
CA ARG A 86 -1.36 8.80 -7.31
C ARG A 86 -0.10 9.18 -6.55
N TYR A 87 0.04 8.60 -5.37
CA TYR A 87 1.20 8.80 -4.50
C TYR A 87 1.73 7.42 -4.09
N GLU A 88 3.01 7.15 -4.36
CA GLU A 88 3.63 5.89 -3.95
C GLU A 88 3.79 5.84 -2.44
N LEU A 89 3.23 4.81 -1.80
CA LEU A 89 3.34 4.65 -0.34
C LEU A 89 4.72 4.15 0.11
N ARG A 90 5.60 3.81 -0.84
CA ARG A 90 7.02 3.60 -0.58
C ARG A 90 7.68 4.89 -0.10
N ASP A 91 7.28 6.04 -0.64
CA ASP A 91 7.57 7.36 -0.05
C ASP A 91 6.51 7.70 1.00
N GLN A 92 6.62 7.07 2.16
CA GLN A 92 5.67 7.25 3.27
C GLN A 92 5.59 8.72 3.70
N SER A 93 6.71 9.44 3.74
CA SER A 93 6.70 10.85 4.17
C SER A 93 5.99 11.73 3.14
N GLY A 94 6.28 11.54 1.84
CA GLY A 94 5.58 12.25 0.77
C GLY A 94 4.08 12.01 0.80
N ALA A 95 3.64 10.76 0.90
CA ALA A 95 2.22 10.42 0.98
C ALA A 95 1.53 11.03 2.21
N LEU A 96 2.17 11.02 3.39
CA LEU A 96 1.61 11.61 4.61
C LEU A 96 1.62 13.14 4.59
N ASN A 97 2.58 13.77 3.91
CA ASN A 97 2.59 15.22 3.70
C ASN A 97 1.39 15.66 2.86
N VAL A 98 0.97 14.86 1.87
CA VAL A 98 -0.25 15.12 1.09
C VAL A 98 -1.49 15.10 1.98
N LEU A 99 -1.60 14.11 2.89
CA LEU A 99 -2.72 14.07 3.84
C LEU A 99 -2.73 15.27 4.79
N GLU A 100 -1.57 15.75 5.24
CA GLU A 100 -1.49 16.99 6.02
C GLU A 100 -1.93 18.20 5.19
N SER A 101 -1.46 18.33 3.95
CA SER A 101 -1.87 19.43 3.07
C SER A 101 -3.39 19.44 2.88
N GLU A 102 -4.01 18.26 2.78
CA GLU A 102 -5.47 18.10 2.69
C GLU A 102 -6.19 18.47 3.98
N ARG A 103 -5.64 18.07 5.14
CA ARG A 103 -6.13 18.51 6.45
C ARG A 103 -6.13 20.03 6.54
N CYS A 104 -5.02 20.67 6.18
CA CYS A 104 -4.87 22.12 6.16
C CYS A 104 -5.85 22.79 5.17
N ALA A 105 -5.98 22.27 3.95
CA ALA A 105 -6.88 22.80 2.93
C ALA A 105 -8.35 22.77 3.38
N ARG A 106 -8.75 21.74 4.13
CA ARG A 106 -10.10 21.61 4.71
C ARG A 106 -10.29 22.39 6.01
N ARG A 107 -9.24 23.06 6.51
CA ARG A 107 -9.20 23.68 7.85
C ARG A 107 -9.61 22.71 8.96
N MET A 108 -9.33 21.41 8.76
CA MET A 108 -9.67 20.36 9.71
C MET A 108 -8.70 20.41 10.88
N SER A 109 -9.19 20.50 12.12
CA SER A 109 -8.31 20.45 13.29
C SER A 109 -7.73 19.05 13.50
N PHE A 110 -6.65 18.93 14.27
CA PHE A 110 -6.13 17.61 14.65
C PHE A 110 -7.15 16.80 15.44
N GLY A 111 -7.86 17.40 16.41
CA GLY A 111 -8.91 16.71 17.15
C GLY A 111 -10.05 16.19 16.27
N GLU A 112 -10.41 16.93 15.21
CA GLU A 112 -11.40 16.46 14.24
C GLU A 112 -10.86 15.30 13.37
N MET A 113 -9.60 15.35 12.97
CA MET A 113 -8.93 14.27 12.25
C MET A 113 -8.89 12.99 13.10
N GLU A 114 -8.52 13.10 14.38
CA GLU A 114 -8.53 11.97 15.32
C GLU A 114 -9.94 11.39 15.46
N ALA A 115 -10.95 12.24 15.64
CA ALA A 115 -12.34 11.82 15.78
C ALA A 115 -12.88 11.09 14.54
N LYS A 116 -12.45 11.49 13.33
CA LYS A 116 -12.90 10.87 12.06
C LYS A 116 -12.13 9.60 11.71
N SER A 117 -10.81 9.60 11.91
CA SER A 117 -9.94 8.50 11.49
C SER A 117 -9.69 7.45 12.58
N GLY A 118 -9.94 7.79 13.85
CA GLY A 118 -9.53 6.99 15.00
C GLY A 118 -8.01 6.98 15.26
N ILE A 119 -7.23 7.77 14.52
CA ILE A 119 -5.77 7.83 14.63
C ILE A 119 -5.35 9.02 15.46
N SER A 120 -4.52 8.80 16.48
CA SER A 120 -3.98 9.90 17.27
C SER A 120 -2.96 10.75 16.50
N THR A 121 -2.92 12.03 16.83
CA THR A 121 -2.02 13.05 16.29
C THR A 121 -0.57 12.65 16.50
N THR A 122 -0.23 12.13 17.69
CA THR A 122 1.10 11.62 18.00
C THR A 122 1.52 10.49 17.06
N ALA A 123 0.61 9.53 16.79
CA ALA A 123 0.89 8.45 15.86
C ALA A 123 1.09 8.98 14.44
N PHE A 124 0.22 9.88 13.98
CA PHE A 124 0.35 10.51 12.66
C PHE A 124 1.70 11.23 12.49
N TYR A 125 2.14 12.01 13.48
CA TYR A 125 3.45 12.67 13.44
C TYR A 125 4.62 11.67 13.42
N ALA A 126 4.57 10.62 14.24
CA ALA A 126 5.59 9.57 14.24
C ALA A 126 5.70 8.85 12.89
N TRP A 127 4.59 8.74 12.14
CA TRP A 127 4.62 8.18 10.79
C TRP A 127 5.18 9.15 9.77
N ARG A 128 4.81 10.43 9.87
CA ARG A 128 5.25 11.48 8.95
C ARG A 128 6.75 11.75 9.06
N SER A 129 7.31 11.67 10.27
CA SER A 129 8.76 11.75 10.53
C SER A 129 9.52 10.46 10.19
N CYS A 130 8.83 9.43 9.69
CA CYS A 130 9.37 8.10 9.42
C CYS A 130 9.99 7.40 10.65
N GLU A 131 9.68 7.85 11.88
CA GLU A 131 10.09 7.14 13.10
C GLU A 131 9.44 5.75 13.16
N ARG A 132 8.20 5.65 12.69
CA ARG A 132 7.42 4.40 12.67
C ARG A 132 6.67 4.25 11.36
N SER A 133 6.34 3.01 11.01
CA SER A 133 5.41 2.73 9.91
C SER A 133 4.02 2.44 10.46
N PRO A 134 2.94 3.01 9.87
CA PRO A 134 1.57 2.70 10.29
C PRO A 134 1.25 1.23 10.06
N LEU A 135 0.25 0.70 10.78
CA LEU A 135 -0.44 -0.50 10.33
C LEU A 135 -1.20 -0.19 9.03
N LEU A 136 -1.31 -1.15 8.12
CA LEU A 136 -2.02 -0.97 6.85
C LEU A 136 -3.46 -0.48 7.08
N CYS A 137 -4.19 -1.07 8.02
CA CYS A 137 -5.54 -0.64 8.37
C CYS A 137 -5.61 0.83 8.84
N ASN A 138 -4.59 1.30 9.57
CA ASN A 138 -4.54 2.67 10.05
C ASN A 138 -4.20 3.65 8.92
N ALA A 139 -3.31 3.24 8.00
CA ALA A 139 -3.01 4.00 6.79
C ALA A 139 -4.25 4.14 5.91
N VAL A 140 -5.04 3.07 5.77
CA VAL A 140 -6.33 3.10 5.05
C VAL A 140 -7.29 4.08 5.74
N ALA A 141 -7.51 3.95 7.05
CA ALA A 141 -8.46 4.79 7.79
C ALA A 141 -8.16 6.29 7.66
N ILE A 142 -6.89 6.68 7.78
CA ILE A 142 -6.50 8.08 7.61
C ILE A 142 -6.62 8.54 6.15
N ALA A 143 -6.27 7.72 5.17
CA ALA A 143 -6.41 8.05 3.75
C ALA A 143 -7.89 8.27 3.37
N GLU A 144 -8.78 7.37 3.81
CA GLU A 144 -10.22 7.45 3.54
C GLU A 144 -10.87 8.68 4.18
N THR A 145 -10.40 9.11 5.36
CA THR A 145 -10.82 10.36 6.02
C THR A 145 -10.64 11.58 5.10
N PHE A 146 -9.61 11.56 4.25
CA PHE A 146 -9.32 12.61 3.28
C PHE A 146 -9.79 12.29 1.85
N GLY A 147 -10.59 11.23 1.66
CA GLY A 147 -11.14 10.86 0.35
C GLY A 147 -10.14 10.18 -0.59
N PHE A 148 -9.02 9.68 -0.05
CA PHE A 148 -8.10 8.80 -0.76
C PHE A 148 -8.48 7.35 -0.55
N ARG A 149 -8.00 6.48 -1.44
CA ARG A 149 -8.03 5.03 -1.29
C ARG A 149 -6.60 4.52 -1.36
N ILE A 150 -6.30 3.47 -0.61
CA ILE A 150 -5.03 2.77 -0.76
C ILE A 150 -5.27 1.54 -1.62
N ILE A 151 -4.49 1.39 -2.69
CA ILE A 151 -4.61 0.28 -3.62
C ILE A 151 -3.30 -0.48 -3.78
N MET A 152 -3.40 -1.78 -4.08
CA MET A 152 -2.30 -2.59 -4.59
C MET A 152 -2.49 -2.74 -6.10
N ARG A 153 -1.47 -2.38 -6.88
CA ARG A 153 -1.47 -2.41 -8.34
C ARG A 153 -0.31 -3.25 -8.87
N ARG A 154 -0.50 -3.98 -9.96
CA ARG A 154 0.61 -4.69 -10.62
C ARG A 154 1.53 -3.69 -11.35
N LYS A 155 2.84 -3.75 -11.08
CA LYS A 155 3.82 -2.94 -11.83
C LYS A 155 3.79 -3.38 -13.29
N VAL A 156 3.68 -2.42 -14.21
CA VAL A 156 3.91 -2.69 -15.64
C VAL A 156 5.40 -2.95 -15.77
N ALA A 157 5.78 -4.11 -16.30
CA ALA A 157 7.18 -4.35 -16.64
C ALA A 157 7.63 -3.21 -17.56
N ALA A 158 8.62 -2.43 -17.13
CA ALA A 158 9.27 -1.49 -18.02
C ALA A 158 9.72 -2.29 -19.26
N PRO A 159 9.52 -1.78 -20.50
CA PRO A 159 10.08 -2.43 -21.65
C PRO A 159 11.59 -2.56 -21.43
N ASP A 160 12.11 -3.78 -21.48
CA ASP A 160 13.53 -4.10 -21.34
C ASP A 160 14.34 -3.20 -22.28
N SER A 161 15.06 -2.23 -21.71
CA SER A 161 16.04 -1.39 -22.42
C SER A 161 17.35 -2.16 -22.65
N THR A 162 17.28 -3.42 -23.10
CA THR A 162 18.43 -4.29 -23.38
C THR A 162 18.43 -4.76 -24.83
N LEU A 163 18.40 -3.82 -25.78
CA LEU A 163 18.86 -4.03 -27.15
C LEU A 163 19.54 -2.76 -27.68
N SER A 164 20.69 -2.43 -27.10
CA SER A 164 21.77 -1.62 -27.68
C SER A 164 23.00 -2.03 -26.84
N GLU A 165 24.08 -2.62 -27.34
CA GLU A 165 24.74 -2.52 -28.64
C GLU A 165 25.36 -3.89 -28.99
N GLN A 166 25.25 -4.31 -30.25
CA GLN A 166 26.22 -5.17 -30.92
C GLN A 166 27.07 -4.28 -31.82
#